data_AF-A0A2V7V9Y9-F1
#
_entry.id   AF-A0A2V7V9Y9-F1
#
_cell.length_a   1.000
_cell.length_b   1.000
_cell.length_c   1.000
_cell.angle_alpha   90.00
_cell.angle_beta   90.00
_cell.angle_gamma   90.00
#
_symmetry.space_group_name_H-M   'P 1'
#
loop_
_entity.id
_entity.type
_entity.pdbx_description
1 polymer ?
#
loop_
_entity_poly.entity_id
_entity_poly.type
_entity_poly.pdbx_seq_one_letter_code
_entity_poly.pdbx_strand_id
1 'polypeptide(L)'
;MVPMLGLAADRDLVPEYPGITRSARLADWDPPFPVDLKRIRPVDEQYWERYRTMPKAFLPLAVAQELWGHRLGRLTSMRLRPKAGVDLEAARVAYGEALRADLDPARAGLRVEA
;
A
#
# COMPACT_ATOMS: atom_id res chain seq x y z
N MET A 1 -5.23 14.92 14.56
CA MET A 1 -5.61 15.01 13.13
C MET A 1 -4.34 15.31 12.34
N VAL A 2 -4.06 14.58 11.27
CA VAL A 2 -2.88 14.84 10.42
C VAL A 2 -3.32 15.71 9.24
N PRO A 3 -2.65 16.83 8.94
CA PRO A 3 -2.97 17.63 7.76
C PRO A 3 -2.80 16.83 6.47
N MET A 4 -3.70 17.02 5.50
CA MET A 4 -3.59 16.43 4.16
C MET A 4 -2.54 17.17 3.32
N LEU A 5 -1.28 17.10 3.76
CA LEU A 5 -0.11 17.76 3.16
C LEU A 5 1.10 16.82 3.17
N GLY A 6 2.02 17.03 2.22
CA GLY A 6 3.27 16.25 2.13
C GLY A 6 3.02 14.76 2.03
N LEU A 7 3.71 13.95 2.85
CA LEU A 7 3.56 12.49 2.85
C LEU A 7 2.14 12.03 3.20
N ALA A 8 1.43 12.78 4.04
CA ALA A 8 0.03 12.43 4.37
C ALA A 8 -0.92 12.64 3.18
N ALA A 9 -0.49 13.44 2.20
CA ALA A 9 -1.20 13.68 0.95
C ALA A 9 -0.74 12.78 -0.22
N ASP A 10 0.16 11.84 0.04
CA ASP A 10 0.75 11.00 -0.99
C ASP A 10 -0.24 9.91 -1.43
N ARG A 11 -0.68 9.99 -2.69
CA ARG A 11 -1.63 9.07 -3.32
C ARG A 11 -1.03 7.70 -3.61
N ASP A 12 0.29 7.59 -3.61
CA ASP A 12 1.04 6.36 -3.89
C ASP A 12 1.32 5.56 -2.60
N LEU A 13 0.78 6.01 -1.46
CA LEU A 13 0.71 5.19 -0.23
C LEU A 13 -0.31 4.05 -0.33
N VAL A 14 -1.21 4.12 -1.31
CA VAL A 14 -2.17 3.06 -1.63
C VAL A 14 -1.83 2.54 -3.03
N PRO A 15 -1.75 1.21 -3.24
CA PRO A 15 -1.47 0.66 -4.56
C PRO A 15 -2.56 1.05 -5.56
N GLU A 16 -2.20 1.13 -6.84
CA GLU A 16 -3.19 1.24 -7.90
C GLU A 16 -4.08 -0.01 -7.93
N TYR A 17 -5.39 0.21 -8.02
CA TYR A 17 -6.37 -0.85 -8.11
C TYR A 17 -7.14 -0.74 -9.44
N PRO A 18 -7.07 -1.76 -10.32
CA PRO A 18 -7.76 -1.76 -11.60
C PRO A 18 -9.26 -1.49 -11.45
N GLY A 19 -9.80 -0.61 -12.29
CA GLY A 19 -11.22 -0.23 -12.26
C GLY A 19 -11.61 0.78 -11.17
N ILE A 20 -10.88 0.89 -10.05
CA ILE A 20 -11.18 1.88 -9.00
C ILE A 20 -10.35 3.14 -9.18
N THR A 21 -9.01 3.04 -9.23
CA THR A 21 -8.11 4.21 -9.13
C THR A 21 -8.37 5.26 -10.20
N ARG A 22 -8.85 4.84 -11.38
CA ARG A 22 -9.20 5.71 -12.51
C ARG A 22 -10.70 6.07 -12.59
N SER A 23 -11.56 5.44 -11.80
CA SER A 23 -13.00 5.72 -11.83
C SER A 23 -13.32 7.12 -11.32
N ALA A 24 -14.24 7.84 -11.98
CA ALA A 24 -14.69 9.14 -11.51
C ALA A 24 -15.40 9.02 -10.16
N ARG A 25 -16.27 8.02 -10.00
CA ARG A 25 -17.04 7.73 -8.78
C ARG A 25 -16.73 6.34 -8.25
N LEU A 26 -16.74 6.16 -6.93
CA LEU A 26 -16.52 4.83 -6.34
C LEU A 26 -17.67 3.88 -6.65
N ALA A 27 -18.90 4.40 -6.69
CA ALA A 27 -20.10 3.62 -6.99
C ALA A 27 -20.15 3.07 -8.43
N ASP A 28 -19.31 3.58 -9.34
CA ASP A 28 -19.25 3.14 -10.74
C ASP A 28 -18.26 1.98 -10.96
N TRP A 29 -17.58 1.53 -9.90
CA TRP A 29 -16.65 0.41 -10.00
C TRP A 29 -17.40 -0.89 -10.30
N ASP A 30 -16.86 -1.69 -11.22
CA ASP A 30 -17.33 -3.06 -11.53
C ASP A 30 -16.41 -4.10 -10.86
N PRO A 31 -16.70 -4.54 -9.63
CA PRO A 31 -15.83 -5.44 -8.88
C PRO A 31 -15.90 -6.89 -9.40
N PRO A 32 -14.77 -7.63 -9.46
CA PRO A 32 -14.78 -9.04 -9.85
C PRO A 32 -15.29 -9.98 -8.73
N PHE A 33 -15.94 -9.44 -7.70
CA PHE A 33 -16.47 -10.15 -6.54
C PHE A 33 -17.68 -9.39 -5.97
N PRO A 34 -18.58 -10.06 -5.23
CA PRO A 34 -19.78 -9.41 -4.72
C PRO A 34 -19.45 -8.31 -3.70
N VAL A 35 -19.80 -7.06 -4.03
CA VAL A 35 -19.73 -5.89 -3.15
C VAL A 35 -21.05 -5.13 -3.23
N ASP A 36 -21.61 -4.76 -2.08
CA ASP A 36 -22.77 -3.88 -2.02
C ASP A 36 -22.33 -2.41 -2.12
N LEU A 37 -22.24 -1.89 -3.35
CA LEU A 37 -21.86 -0.50 -3.63
C LEU A 37 -22.90 0.51 -3.13
N LYS A 38 -24.13 0.08 -2.78
CA LYS A 38 -25.14 0.98 -2.18
C LYS A 38 -24.74 1.45 -0.78
N ARG A 39 -23.75 0.81 -0.16
CA ARG A 39 -23.18 1.23 1.13
C ARG A 39 -22.26 2.44 1.02
N ILE A 40 -21.86 2.83 -0.19
CA ILE A 40 -21.06 4.05 -0.41
C ILE A 40 -21.95 5.26 -0.14
N ARG A 41 -21.57 6.09 0.83
CA ARG A 41 -22.35 7.25 1.25
C ARG A 41 -21.92 8.49 0.48
N PRO A 42 -22.74 9.55 0.42
CA PRO A 42 -22.36 10.82 -0.21
C PRO A 42 -21.03 11.40 0.32
N VAL A 43 -20.74 11.25 1.62
CA VAL A 43 -19.46 11.71 2.20
C VAL A 43 -18.26 10.91 1.70
N ASP A 44 -18.45 9.64 1.34
CA ASP A 44 -17.38 8.79 0.81
C ASP A 44 -17.04 9.20 -0.64
N GLU A 45 -18.04 9.56 -1.44
CA GLU A 45 -17.84 10.14 -2.79
C GLU A 45 -17.22 11.54 -2.73
N GLN A 46 -17.66 12.41 -1.82
CA GLN A 46 -17.05 13.73 -1.63
C GLN A 46 -15.56 13.62 -1.24
N TYR A 47 -15.22 12.66 -0.37
CA TYR A 47 -13.83 12.38 -0.06
C TYR A 47 -13.07 11.91 -1.31
N TRP A 48 -13.66 10.99 -2.08
CA TRP A 48 -13.06 10.46 -3.29
C TRP A 48 -12.80 11.54 -4.33
N GLU A 49 -13.77 12.41 -4.61
CA GLU A 49 -13.63 13.54 -5.53
C GLU A 49 -12.47 14.46 -5.11
N ARG A 50 -12.33 14.74 -3.81
CA ARG A 50 -11.33 15.70 -3.31
C ARG A 50 -9.94 15.11 -3.14
N TYR A 51 -9.84 13.87 -2.65
CA TYR A 51 -8.60 13.30 -2.12
C TYR A 51 -8.21 11.95 -2.77
N ARG A 52 -9.11 11.33 -3.56
CA ARG A 52 -8.84 10.08 -4.27
C ARG A 52 -8.26 9.01 -3.33
N THR A 53 -7.09 8.48 -3.65
CA THR A 53 -6.39 7.41 -2.92
C THR A 53 -5.59 7.90 -1.71
N MET A 54 -5.63 9.18 -1.33
CA MET A 54 -4.94 9.67 -0.14
C MET A 54 -5.43 8.92 1.12
N PRO A 55 -4.53 8.53 2.04
CA PRO A 55 -4.91 7.78 3.23
C PRO A 55 -5.90 8.51 4.13
N LYS A 56 -6.94 7.79 4.59
CA LYS A 56 -7.94 8.31 5.53
C LYS A 56 -7.46 8.31 6.99
N ALA A 57 -6.46 7.47 7.31
CA ALA A 57 -5.95 7.30 8.67
C ALA A 57 -4.47 6.89 8.67
N PHE A 58 -3.76 7.34 9.71
CA PHE A 58 -2.42 6.89 10.06
C PHE A 58 -2.47 6.32 11.48
N LEU A 59 -1.94 5.11 11.65
CA LEU A 59 -1.89 4.43 12.94
C LEU A 59 -0.43 4.12 13.31
N PRO A 60 -0.10 4.02 14.62
CA PRO A 60 1.16 3.43 15.03
C PRO A 60 1.31 2.02 14.44
N LEU A 61 2.51 1.68 13.98
CA LEU A 61 2.74 0.41 13.28
C LEU A 61 2.33 -0.80 14.12
N ALA A 62 2.68 -0.82 15.41
CA ALA A 62 2.33 -1.91 16.31
C ALA A 62 0.81 -2.12 16.41
N VAL A 63 0.03 -1.03 16.47
CA VAL A 63 -1.44 -1.09 16.52
C VAL A 63 -2.01 -1.61 15.20
N ALA A 64 -1.50 -1.14 14.05
CA ALA A 64 -1.93 -1.65 12.75
C ALA A 64 -1.62 -3.15 12.58
N GLN A 65 -0.48 -3.61 13.09
CA GLN A 65 -0.10 -5.02 13.06
C GLN A 65 -0.96 -5.90 13.98
N GLU A 66 -1.43 -5.36 15.11
CA GLU A 66 -2.39 -6.06 15.98
C GLU A 66 -3.77 -6.16 15.33
N LEU A 67 -4.25 -5.08 14.70
CA LEU A 67 -5.58 -5.03 14.09
C LEU A 67 -5.69 -5.85 12.79
N TRP A 68 -4.65 -5.84 11.95
CA TRP A 68 -4.70 -6.41 10.59
C TRP A 68 -3.64 -7.47 10.30
N GLY A 69 -2.72 -7.73 11.23
CA GLY A 69 -1.74 -8.79 11.08
C GLY A 69 -2.39 -10.17 11.14
N HIS A 70 -1.93 -11.07 10.28
CA HIS A 70 -2.40 -12.45 10.24
C HIS A 70 -1.29 -13.41 9.80
N ARG A 71 -1.60 -14.71 9.72
CA ARG A 71 -0.62 -15.75 9.34
C ARG A 71 0.07 -15.53 7.99
N LEU A 72 -0.55 -14.79 7.06
CA LEU A 72 0.05 -14.50 5.74
C LEU A 72 0.92 -13.24 5.73
N GLY A 73 1.09 -12.56 6.87
CA GLY A 73 1.90 -11.36 6.97
C GLY A 73 1.28 -10.27 7.84
N ARG A 74 2.10 -9.26 8.15
CA ARG A 74 1.73 -8.10 8.99
C ARG A 74 2.05 -6.75 8.33
N LEU A 75 2.58 -6.78 7.10
CA LEU A 75 2.96 -5.62 6.30
C LEU A 75 2.59 -5.93 4.85
N THR A 76 2.15 -4.90 4.11
CA THR A 76 1.73 -5.04 2.70
C THR A 76 2.69 -4.35 1.73
N SER A 77 3.49 -3.39 2.20
CA SER A 77 4.45 -2.67 1.38
C SER A 77 5.62 -2.13 2.22
N MET A 78 6.71 -1.80 1.54
CA MET A 78 7.87 -1.12 2.10
C MET A 78 8.30 -0.02 1.13
N ARG A 79 8.64 1.16 1.67
CA ARG A 79 9.13 2.29 0.87
C ARG A 79 10.59 2.56 1.20
N LEU A 80 11.42 2.61 0.16
CA LEU A 80 12.84 2.92 0.28
C LEU A 80 13.03 4.44 0.26
N ARG A 81 13.87 4.95 1.16
CA ARG A 81 14.36 6.34 1.12
C ARG A 81 15.84 6.30 0.78
N PRO A 82 16.25 6.73 -0.43
CA PRO A 82 17.65 6.74 -0.79
C PRO A 82 18.44 7.71 0.09
N LYS A 83 19.74 7.44 0.28
CA LYS A 83 20.65 8.40 0.91
C LYS A 83 20.74 9.66 0.05
N ALA A 84 21.05 10.80 0.68
CA ALA A 84 21.24 12.06 -0.06
C ALA A 84 22.26 11.88 -1.19
N GLY A 85 21.91 12.35 -2.40
CA GLY A 85 22.75 12.22 -3.60
C GLY A 85 22.69 10.87 -4.31
N VAL A 86 21.92 9.89 -3.80
CA VAL A 86 21.69 8.60 -4.48
C VAL A 86 20.34 8.64 -5.19
N ASP A 87 20.35 8.28 -6.47
CA ASP A 87 19.12 8.14 -7.25
C ASP A 87 18.25 6.97 -6.74
N LEU A 88 16.92 7.10 -6.85
CA LEU A 88 15.98 6.10 -6.33
C LEU A 88 16.12 4.75 -7.05
N GLU A 89 16.34 4.76 -8.37
CA GLU A 89 16.48 3.53 -9.15
C GLU A 89 17.80 2.82 -8.79
N ALA A 90 18.89 3.58 -8.64
CA ALA A 90 20.15 3.04 -8.15
C ALA A 90 20.01 2.43 -6.74
N ALA A 91 19.30 3.10 -5.83
CA ALA A 91 19.02 2.58 -4.49
C ALA A 91 18.14 1.33 -4.52
N ARG A 92 17.15 1.27 -5.41
CA ARG A 92 16.27 0.11 -5.61
C ARG A 92 17.06 -1.10 -6.09
N VAL A 93 17.94 -0.92 -7.08
CA VAL A 93 18.81 -1.99 -7.60
C VAL A 93 19.73 -2.51 -6.50
N ALA A 94 20.45 -1.63 -5.82
CA ALA A 94 21.37 -2.00 -4.74
C ALA A 94 20.65 -2.74 -3.59
N TYR A 95 19.47 -2.26 -3.18
CA TYR A 95 18.66 -2.95 -2.18
C TYR A 95 18.25 -4.35 -2.64
N GLY A 96 17.83 -4.49 -3.90
CA GLY A 96 17.44 -5.78 -4.47
C GLY A 96 18.59 -6.78 -4.53
N GLU A 97 19.80 -6.34 -4.87
CA GLU A 97 20.99 -7.19 -4.86
C GLU A 97 21.37 -7.63 -3.45
N ALA A 98 21.40 -6.70 -2.49
CA ALA A 98 21.66 -7.02 -1.09
C ALA A 98 20.62 -7.99 -0.51
N LEU A 99 19.34 -7.77 -0.79
CA LEU A 99 18.26 -8.66 -0.35
C LEU A 99 18.44 -10.06 -0.92
N ARG A 100 18.72 -10.21 -2.22
CA ARG A 100 18.95 -11.53 -2.83
C ARG A 100 20.14 -12.27 -2.23
N ALA A 101 21.21 -11.56 -1.89
CA ALA A 101 22.40 -12.15 -1.28
C ALA A 101 22.13 -12.62 0.17
N ASP A 102 21.22 -11.97 0.88
CA ASP A 102 20.89 -12.26 2.29
C ASP A 102 19.69 -13.21 2.47
N LEU A 103 18.89 -13.43 1.41
CA LEU A 103 17.74 -14.33 1.44
C LEU A 103 18.19 -15.79 1.58
N ASP A 104 18.10 -16.30 2.80
CA ASP A 104 18.17 -17.72 3.09
C ASP A 104 16.78 -18.37 2.87
N PRO A 105 16.61 -19.25 1.86
CA PRO A 105 15.33 -19.90 1.60
C PRO A 105 14.77 -20.63 2.83
N ALA A 106 15.63 -21.23 3.66
CA ALA A 106 15.19 -21.93 4.86
C ALA A 106 14.57 -20.97 5.89
N ARG A 107 15.13 -19.75 6.04
CA ARG A 107 14.55 -18.71 6.90
C ARG A 107 13.23 -18.16 6.37
N ALA A 108 13.03 -18.22 5.05
CA ALA A 108 11.76 -17.87 4.42
C ALA A 108 10.72 -19.00 4.48
N GLY A 109 11.03 -20.13 5.12
CA GLY A 109 10.15 -21.31 5.17
C GLY A 109 10.04 -22.04 3.83
N LEU A 110 11.00 -21.82 2.92
CA LEU A 110 11.07 -22.47 1.61
C LEU A 110 12.06 -23.64 1.66
N ARG A 111 11.68 -24.76 1.06
CA ARG A 111 12.55 -25.93 0.87
C ARG A 111 12.93 -26.04 -0.61
N VAL A 112 14.21 -26.22 -0.89
CA VAL A 112 14.71 -26.47 -2.25
C VAL A 112 14.97 -27.96 -2.39
N GLU A 113 14.30 -28.59 -3.34
CA GLU A 113 14.47 -30.00 -3.71
C GLU A 113 14.91 -30.08 -5.17
N ALA A 114 15.62 -31.15 -5.54
CA ALA A 114 16.17 -31.38 -6.88
C ALA A 114 15.31 -32.37 -7.68
#